data_AF-A0A932T4I9-F1
#
_entry.id   AF-A0A932T4I9-F1
#
_cell.length_a   1.000
_cell.length_b   1.000
_cell.length_c   1.000
_cell.angle_alpha   90.00
_cell.angle_beta   90.00
_cell.angle_gamma   90.00
#
_symmetry.space_group_name_H-M   'P 1'
#
loop_
_entity.id
_entity.type
_entity.pdbx_description
1 polymer ?
#
loop_
_entity_poly.entity_id
_entity_poly.type
_entity_poly.pdbx_seq_one_letter_code
_entity_poly.pdbx_strand_id
1 'polypeptide(L)'
;MSRMSLVESLRVLHEVRQEQHVVLSTMGPAREWMKLGTHPLDFIYAPSAMGEAPALGLGMALAQPQRHVIVLNGDGCMLMNLGCLVTITAVAP
;
A
#
# COMPACT_ATOMS: atom_id res chain seq x y z
N MET A 1 -17.87 -19.77 2.25
CA MET A 1 -16.63 -19.24 1.65
C MET A 1 -15.59 -19.14 2.75
N SER A 2 -14.41 -19.75 2.59
CA SER A 2 -13.29 -19.56 3.52
C SER A 2 -12.77 -18.13 3.39
N ARG A 3 -12.60 -17.43 4.51
CA ARG A 3 -12.09 -16.05 4.53
C ARG A 3 -10.56 -16.08 4.45
N MET A 4 -9.98 -15.41 3.46
CA MET A 4 -8.54 -15.24 3.35
C MET A 4 -8.03 -14.37 4.50
N SER A 5 -7.00 -14.82 5.20
CA SER A 5 -6.35 -14.05 6.27
C SER A 5 -5.51 -12.90 5.70
N LEU A 6 -5.13 -11.95 6.57
CA LEU A 6 -4.21 -10.87 6.21
C LEU A 6 -2.91 -11.44 5.63
N VAL A 7 -2.31 -12.42 6.32
CA VAL A 7 -1.02 -13.01 5.91
C VAL A 7 -1.13 -13.70 4.57
N GLU A 8 -2.20 -14.46 4.32
CA GLU A 8 -2.43 -15.09 3.01
C GLU A 8 -2.60 -14.04 1.90
N SER A 9 -3.33 -12.97 2.17
CA SER A 9 -3.53 -11.88 1.21
C SER A 9 -2.22 -11.19 0.85
N LEU A 10 -1.38 -10.90 1.84
CA LEU A 10 -0.08 -10.28 1.64
C LEU A 10 0.89 -11.21 0.92
N ARG A 11 0.85 -12.52 1.20
CA ARG A 11 1.68 -13.50 0.50
C ARG A 11 1.37 -13.53 -0.99
N VAL A 12 0.09 -13.51 -1.37
CA VAL A 12 -0.30 -13.42 -2.79
C VAL A 12 0.25 -12.15 -3.43
N LEU A 13 0.13 -10.99 -2.76
CA LEU A 13 0.68 -9.73 -3.28
C LEU A 13 2.21 -9.73 -3.38
N HIS A 14 2.88 -10.40 -2.45
CA HIS A 14 4.33 -10.57 -2.46
C HIS A 14 4.79 -11.46 -3.62
N GLU A 15 4.04 -12.52 -3.93
CA GLU A 15 4.31 -13.44 -5.05
C GLU A 15 4.10 -12.78 -6.42
N VAL A 16 3.15 -11.85 -6.54
CA VAL A 16 2.83 -11.18 -7.83
C VAL A 16 3.55 -9.85 -8.04
N ARG A 17 4.26 -9.30 -7.03
CA ARG A 17 4.98 -8.03 -7.21
C ARG A 17 6.14 -8.20 -8.20
N GLN A 18 6.38 -7.16 -8.99
CA GLN A 18 7.50 -7.10 -9.94
C GLN A 18 8.63 -6.22 -9.40
N GLU A 19 9.83 -6.38 -9.95
CA GLU A 19 11.06 -5.69 -9.51
C GLU A 19 10.92 -4.16 -9.45
N GLN A 20 10.14 -3.57 -10.35
CA GLN A 20 9.90 -2.13 -10.43
C GLN A 20 8.74 -1.61 -9.57
N HIS A 21 7.94 -2.50 -8.97
CA HIS A 21 6.81 -2.10 -8.13
C HIS A 21 7.30 -1.47 -6.82
N VAL A 22 6.69 -0.36 -6.45
CA VAL A 22 6.86 0.30 -5.17
C VAL A 22 5.75 -0.19 -4.26
N VAL A 23 6.09 -0.70 -3.07
CA VAL A 23 5.09 -1.18 -2.10
C VAL A 23 5.11 -0.26 -0.87
N LEU A 24 4.06 0.53 -0.70
CA LEU A 24 3.86 1.37 0.48
C LEU A 24 2.98 0.63 1.47
N SER A 25 3.52 0.23 2.62
CA SER A 25 2.78 -0.51 3.65
C SER A 25 2.58 0.32 4.91
N THR A 26 1.44 0.18 5.57
CA THR A 26 1.16 0.85 6.85
C THR A 26 0.53 -0.09 7.88
N MET A 27 0.57 0.29 9.16
CA MET A 27 -0.11 -0.38 10.28
C MET A 27 0.09 -1.91 10.33
N GLY A 28 -0.99 -2.68 10.45
CA GLY A 28 -0.98 -4.14 10.47
C GLY A 28 -0.30 -4.76 9.24
N PRO A 29 -0.65 -4.36 8.00
CA PRO A 29 0.03 -4.81 6.80
C PRO A 29 1.55 -4.63 6.82
N ALA A 30 2.06 -3.50 7.30
CA ALA A 30 3.51 -3.26 7.39
C ALA A 30 4.23 -4.30 8.26
N ARG A 31 3.64 -4.65 9.42
CA ARG A 31 4.20 -5.64 10.34
C ARG A 31 4.31 -7.04 9.72
N GLU A 32 3.28 -7.46 8.99
CA GLU A 32 3.26 -8.77 8.36
C GLU A 32 4.08 -8.80 7.06
N TRP A 33 4.07 -7.72 6.27
CA TRP A 33 4.86 -7.60 5.03
C TRP A 33 6.35 -7.79 5.28
N MET A 34 6.89 -7.14 6.32
CA MET A 34 8.31 -7.27 6.70
C MET A 34 8.74 -8.71 7.02
N LYS A 35 7.81 -9.58 7.44
CA LYS A 35 8.12 -10.98 7.75
C LYS A 35 8.22 -11.84 6.49
N LEU A 36 7.67 -11.39 5.36
CA LEU A 36 7.71 -12.09 4.08
C LEU A 36 9.03 -11.87 3.33
N GLY A 37 9.83 -10.89 3.75
CA GLY A 37 11.07 -10.46 3.10
C GLY A 37 11.08 -8.95 2.89
N THR A 38 12.21 -8.41 2.44
CA THR A 38 12.34 -6.99 2.11
C THR A 38 12.86 -6.81 0.69
N HIS A 39 12.36 -5.78 0.03
CA HIS A 39 12.84 -5.33 -1.27
C HIS A 39 13.26 -3.84 -1.18
N PRO A 40 14.25 -3.36 -1.97
CA PRO A 40 14.67 -1.95 -1.94
C PRO A 40 13.57 -0.91 -2.22
N LEU A 41 12.45 -1.35 -2.81
CA LEU A 41 11.27 -0.52 -3.10
C LEU A 41 10.10 -0.77 -2.14
N ASP A 42 10.34 -1.45 -1.03
CA ASP A 42 9.36 -1.59 0.05
C ASP A 42 9.49 -0.40 1.00
N PHE A 43 8.50 0.50 0.94
CA PHE A 43 8.40 1.65 1.82
C PHE A 43 7.50 1.30 3.00
N ILE A 44 8.13 1.07 4.14
CA ILE A 44 7.46 0.73 5.39
C ILE A 44 7.11 2.03 6.12
N TYR A 45 5.83 2.41 6.10
CA TYR A 45 5.35 3.67 6.67
C TYR A 45 4.62 3.45 8.01
N ALA A 46 5.31 3.76 9.12
CA ALA A 46 4.80 3.68 10.48
C ALA A 46 5.34 4.84 11.35
N PRO A 47 4.64 5.35 12.40
CA PRO A 47 3.21 5.52 12.67
C PRO A 47 2.83 7.00 13.04
N SER A 48 1.53 7.26 13.28
CA SER A 48 0.82 8.52 13.67
C SER A 48 -0.08 9.14 12.59
N ALA A 49 0.09 8.71 11.35
CA ALA A 49 -0.59 9.24 10.16
C ALA A 49 -1.57 8.21 9.56
N MET A 50 -2.49 7.71 10.41
CA MET A 50 -3.50 6.75 9.95
C MET A 50 -4.38 7.40 8.86
N GLY A 51 -4.47 6.75 7.69
CA GLY A 51 -5.23 7.24 6.55
C GLY A 51 -4.46 8.08 5.53
N GLU A 52 -3.17 8.34 5.73
CA GLU A 52 -2.38 9.15 4.79
C GLU A 52 -1.70 8.33 3.70
N ALA A 53 -1.54 7.02 3.89
CA ALA A 53 -0.83 6.15 2.96
C ALA A 53 -1.35 6.22 1.50
N PRO A 54 -2.67 6.26 1.22
CA PRO A 54 -3.16 6.41 -0.15
C PRO A 54 -2.76 7.75 -0.80
N ALA A 55 -2.79 8.86 -0.04
CA ALA A 55 -2.42 10.17 -0.54
C ALA A 55 -0.90 10.26 -0.81
N LEU A 56 -0.08 9.66 0.06
CA LEU A 56 1.36 9.53 -0.18
C LEU A 56 1.64 8.66 -1.42
N GLY A 57 0.94 7.54 -1.55
CA GLY A 57 1.03 6.66 -2.72
C GLY A 57 0.69 7.38 -4.04
N LEU A 58 -0.34 8.23 -4.05
CA LEU A 58 -0.67 9.08 -5.19
C LEU A 58 0.50 10.01 -5.56
N GLY A 59 1.09 10.68 -4.57
CA GLY A 59 2.25 11.54 -4.78
C GLY A 59 3.44 10.77 -5.38
N MET A 60 3.70 9.55 -4.90
CA MET A 60 4.75 8.68 -5.45
C MET A 60 4.47 8.28 -6.90
N ALA A 61 3.22 7.93 -7.23
CA ALA A 61 2.84 7.55 -8.59
C ALA A 61 3.01 8.72 -9.57
N LEU A 62 2.61 9.93 -9.16
CA LEU A 62 2.79 11.14 -9.97
C LEU A 62 4.27 11.52 -10.16
N ALA A 63 5.09 11.35 -9.12
CA ALA A 63 6.51 11.67 -9.16
C ALA A 63 7.33 10.60 -9.92
N GLN A 64 6.82 9.39 -10.07
CA GLN A 64 7.48 8.26 -10.72
C GLN A 64 6.50 7.54 -11.66
N PRO A 65 6.08 8.16 -12.77
CA PRO A 65 5.01 7.64 -13.63
C PRO A 65 5.36 6.32 -14.34
N GLN A 66 6.63 5.91 -14.34
CA GLN A 66 7.09 4.62 -14.87
C GLN A 66 7.01 3.48 -13.84
N ARG A 67 6.68 3.78 -12.58
CA ARG A 67 6.61 2.79 -11.49
C ARG A 67 5.18 2.59 -11.06
N HIS A 68 4.79 1.32 -10.92
CA HIS A 68 3.51 0.97 -10.35
C HIS A 68 3.59 1.00 -8.81
N VAL A 69 2.72 1.78 -8.18
CA VAL A 69 2.67 1.96 -6.73
C VAL A 69 1.54 1.14 -6.14
N ILE A 70 1.86 0.26 -5.20
CA ILE A 70 0.92 -0.59 -4.48
C ILE A 70 0.84 -0.08 -3.04
N VAL A 71 -0.35 0.32 -2.59
CA VAL A 71 -0.58 0.79 -1.22
C VAL A 71 -1.30 -0.28 -0.41
N LEU A 72 -0.62 -0.84 0.60
CA LEU A 72 -1.19 -1.79 1.54
C LEU A 72 -1.81 -1.04 2.72
N ASN A 73 -3.08 -0.69 2.58
CA ASN A 73 -3.83 0.13 3.53
C ASN A 73 -4.94 -0.69 4.23
N GLY A 74 -5.05 -0.56 5.55
CA GLY A 74 -6.14 -1.15 6.31
C GLY A 74 -7.47 -0.41 6.10
N ASP A 75 -8.59 -1.08 6.32
CA ASP A 75 -9.94 -0.52 6.25
C ASP A 75 -10.15 0.64 7.23
N GLY A 76 -9.69 0.51 8.47
CA GLY A 76 -9.74 1.59 9.46
C GLY A 76 -8.96 2.83 9.01
N CYS A 77 -7.80 2.66 8.38
CA CYS A 77 -7.06 3.77 7.78
C CYS A 77 -7.81 4.36 6.58
N MET A 78 -8.41 3.52 5.74
CA MET A 78 -9.18 3.99 4.59
C MET A 78 -10.37 4.85 5.01
N LEU A 79 -11.07 4.47 6.08
CA LEU A 79 -12.19 5.23 6.63
C LEU A 79 -11.77 6.59 7.19
N MET A 80 -10.56 6.71 7.75
CA MET A 80 -10.06 7.98 8.29
C MET A 80 -9.82 9.04 7.23
N ASN A 81 -9.60 8.64 5.96
CA ASN A 81 -9.38 9.56 4.85
C ASN A 81 -9.98 9.07 3.54
N LEU A 82 -11.27 8.67 3.56
CA LEU A 82 -11.91 8.08 2.38
C LEU A 82 -11.95 9.05 1.18
N GLY A 83 -12.00 10.36 1.45
CA GLY A 83 -12.02 11.41 0.42
C GLY A 83 -10.80 11.41 -0.50
N CYS A 84 -9.66 10.83 -0.09
CA CYS A 84 -8.48 10.71 -0.95
C CYS A 84 -8.74 9.91 -2.23
N LEU A 85 -9.71 8.98 -2.21
CA LEU A 85 -10.06 8.19 -3.40
C LEU A 85 -10.60 9.08 -4.52
N VAL A 86 -11.36 10.13 -4.20
CA VAL A 86 -11.87 11.09 -5.18
C VAL A 86 -10.71 11.76 -5.91
N THR A 87 -9.70 12.22 -5.16
CA THR A 87 -8.49 12.83 -5.71
C THR A 87 -7.70 11.83 -6.57
N ILE A 88 -7.51 10.60 -6.08
CA ILE A 88 -6.82 9.54 -6.84
C ILE A 88 -7.52 9.29 -8.17
N THR A 89 -8.85 9.16 -8.17
CA THR A 89 -9.62 8.95 -9.41
C THR A 89 -9.63 10.16 -10.33
N ALA A 90 -9.63 11.39 -9.80
CA ALA A 90 -9.59 12.59 -10.60
C ALA A 90 -8.24 12.80 -11.29
N VAL A 91 -7.15 12.40 -10.63
CA VAL A 91 -5.81 12.46 -11.18
C VAL A 91 -5.53 11.31 -12.14
N ALA A 92 -6.08 10.11 -11.85
CA ALA A 92 -5.87 8.89 -12.62
C ALA A 92 -4.38 8.63 -12.96
N PRO A 93 -3.52 8.52 -11.92
CA PRO A 93 -2.08 8.36 -12.08
C PRO A 93 -1.69 7.03 -12.72
#